data_AF-A0A942J8L6-F1
#
_entry.id   AF-A0A942J8L6-F1
#
_cell.length_a   1.000
_cell.length_b   1.000
_cell.length_c   1.000
_cell.angle_alpha   90.00
_cell.angle_beta   90.00
_cell.angle_gamma   90.00
#
_symmetry.space_group_name_H-M   'P 1'
#
loop_
_entity.id
_entity.type
_entity.pdbx_description
1 polymer ?
#
loop_
_entity_poly.entity_id
_entity_poly.type
_entity_poly.pdbx_seq_one_letter_code
_entity_poly.pdbx_strand_id
1 'polypeptide(L)'
;MTFTNKKIFGLILVLSGFLILASQLKLLKIELFQILGAALILQGITSVSISFKQNRRDLLFLFTVMFLVGIFFTTKSYFVIRETREIVFTSILFISGGAFLMLFIENMKEKFFLYTGLLFLLIGYLSTTFLRDAGITKYADTLGGLAKDFWPVVLIITGLILFLNRKK
;
A
#
# COMPACT_ATOMS: atom_id res chain seq x y z
N MET A 1 14.47 -23.36 -8.75
CA MET A 1 14.80 -22.91 -7.38
C MET A 1 13.58 -22.15 -6.84
N THR A 2 12.69 -22.79 -6.08
CA THR A 2 11.48 -22.15 -5.54
C THR A 2 11.84 -21.39 -4.27
N PHE A 3 12.20 -20.11 -4.40
CA PHE A 3 12.37 -19.24 -3.24
C PHE A 3 11.02 -19.10 -2.53
N THR A 4 10.95 -19.53 -1.27
CA THR A 4 9.80 -19.29 -0.40
C THR A 4 9.62 -17.78 -0.18
N ASN A 5 8.39 -17.26 -0.16
CA ASN A 5 8.09 -15.84 0.11
C ASN A 5 8.88 -15.27 1.30
N LYS A 6 9.10 -16.08 2.34
CA LYS A 6 9.89 -15.73 3.52
C LYS A 6 11.36 -15.38 3.20
N LYS A 7 12.00 -16.13 2.29
CA LYS A 7 13.40 -15.90 1.89
C LYS A 7 13.53 -14.63 1.04
N ILE A 8 12.60 -14.41 0.11
CA ILE A 8 12.55 -13.20 -0.72
C ILE A 8 12.35 -11.96 0.16
N PHE A 9 11.38 -12.03 1.07
CA PHE A 9 11.11 -10.97 2.03
C PHE A 9 12.32 -10.67 2.92
N GLY A 10 12.98 -11.70 3.45
CA GLY A 10 14.20 -11.54 4.23
C GLY A 10 15.33 -10.85 3.45
N LEU A 11 15.55 -11.26 2.19
CA LEU A 11 16.56 -10.64 1.33
C LEU A 11 16.25 -9.16 1.06
N ILE A 12 15.00 -8.84 0.73
CA ILE A 12 14.58 -7.45 0.48
C ILE A 12 14.74 -6.60 1.75
N LEU A 13 14.39 -7.14 2.92
CA LEU A 13 14.61 -6.45 4.20
C LEU A 13 16.08 -6.16 4.46
N VAL A 14 16.96 -7.15 4.27
CA VAL A 14 18.41 -6.97 4.45
C VAL A 14 18.96 -5.91 3.51
N LEU A 15 18.59 -5.97 2.22
CA LEU A 15 18.99 -4.97 1.22
C LEU A 15 18.48 -3.57 1.58
N SER A 16 17.20 -3.45 1.97
CA SER A 16 16.61 -2.17 2.36
C SER A 16 17.26 -1.60 3.62
N GLY A 17 17.57 -2.44 4.62
CA GLY A 17 18.27 -2.04 5.82
C GLY A 17 19.68 -1.51 5.53
N PHE A 18 20.42 -2.19 4.65
CA PHE A 18 21.74 -1.73 4.21
C PHE A 18 21.66 -0.37 3.48
N LEU A 19 20.68 -0.19 2.59
CA LEU A 19 20.45 1.08 1.89
C LEU A 19 20.08 2.22 2.83
N ILE A 20 19.26 1.95 3.86
CA ILE A 20 18.90 2.96 4.88
C ILE A 20 20.14 3.39 5.66
N LEU A 21 20.97 2.43 6.11
CA LEU A 21 22.22 2.75 6.80
C LEU A 21 23.19 3.56 5.92
N ALA A 22 23.35 3.18 4.65
CA ALA A 22 24.20 3.91 3.70
C ALA A 22 23.69 5.33 3.45
N SER A 23 22.37 5.53 3.40
CA SER A 23 21.74 6.86 3.29
C SER A 23 21.99 7.70 4.55
N GLN A 24 21.86 7.14 5.75
CA GLN A 24 22.13 7.84 7.02
C GLN A 24 23.60 8.26 7.15
N LEU A 25 24.53 7.45 6.63
CA LEU A 25 25.97 7.77 6.58
C LEU A 25 26.32 8.81 5.52
N LYS A 26 25.33 9.38 4.81
CA LYS A 26 25.48 10.34 3.70
C LYS A 26 26.35 9.82 2.54
N LEU A 27 26.54 8.50 2.43
CA LEU A 27 27.24 7.87 1.31
C LEU A 27 26.43 7.96 0.02
N LEU A 28 25.10 8.02 0.15
CA LEU A 28 24.15 8.06 -0.96
C LEU A 28 23.07 9.12 -0.69
N LYS A 29 22.77 9.97 -1.68
CA LYS A 29 21.63 10.91 -1.65
C LYS A 29 20.33 10.20 -2.03
N ILE A 30 19.89 9.23 -1.23
CA ILE A 30 18.67 8.46 -1.47
C ILE A 30 17.68 8.75 -0.34
N GLU A 31 16.46 9.15 -0.69
CA GLU A 31 15.40 9.40 0.29
C GLU A 31 14.79 8.09 0.81
N LEU A 32 14.31 8.11 2.06
CA LEU A 32 13.68 6.95 2.70
C LEU A 32 12.48 6.41 1.91
N PHE A 33 11.67 7.30 1.32
CA PHE A 33 10.52 6.92 0.51
C PHE A 33 10.91 6.17 -0.78
N GLN A 34 12.09 6.41 -1.35
CA GLN A 34 12.60 5.66 -2.50
C GLN A 34 12.95 4.23 -2.11
N ILE A 35 13.63 4.07 -0.98
CA ILE A 35 14.05 2.75 -0.49
C ILE A 35 12.83 1.91 -0.11
N LEU A 36 11.89 2.51 0.64
CA LEU A 36 10.64 1.84 1.00
C LEU A 36 9.77 1.53 -0.22
N GLY A 37 9.65 2.48 -1.16
CA GLY A 37 8.91 2.29 -2.41
C GLY A 37 9.47 1.11 -3.22
N ALA A 38 10.78 1.10 -3.45
CA ALA A 38 11.46 0.03 -4.17
C ALA A 38 11.31 -1.34 -3.47
N ALA A 39 11.48 -1.40 -2.14
CA ALA A 39 11.31 -2.62 -1.38
C ALA A 39 9.88 -3.18 -1.50
N LEU A 40 8.87 -2.32 -1.39
CA LEU A 40 7.46 -2.69 -1.53
C LEU A 40 7.11 -3.15 -2.95
N ILE A 41 7.65 -2.48 -3.98
CA ILE A 41 7.45 -2.90 -5.38
C ILE A 41 8.04 -4.30 -5.61
N LEU A 42 9.29 -4.52 -5.21
CA LEU A 42 9.98 -5.80 -5.39
C LEU A 42 9.29 -6.94 -4.64
N GLN A 43 8.87 -6.68 -3.40
CA GLN A 43 8.14 -7.67 -2.60
C GLN A 43 6.75 -7.92 -3.17
N GLY A 44 6.05 -6.86 -3.57
CA GLY A 44 4.70 -6.92 -4.12
C GLY A 44 4.67 -7.72 -5.41
N ILE A 45 5.51 -7.40 -6.40
CA ILE A 45 5.47 -8.06 -7.71
C ILE A 45 5.80 -9.56 -7.62
N THR A 46 6.79 -9.93 -6.81
CA THR A 46 7.19 -11.32 -6.61
C THR A 46 6.09 -12.10 -5.89
N SER A 47 5.51 -11.51 -4.84
CA SER A 47 4.51 -12.18 -4.01
C SER A 47 3.13 -12.24 -4.67
N VAL A 48 2.75 -11.25 -5.48
CA VAL A 48 1.56 -11.29 -6.35
C VAL A 48 1.67 -12.47 -7.31
N SER A 49 2.80 -12.61 -8.01
CA SER A 49 3.02 -13.70 -8.96
C SER A 49 2.93 -15.09 -8.31
N ILE A 50 3.43 -15.23 -7.08
CA ILE A 50 3.37 -16.48 -6.32
C ILE A 50 1.94 -16.75 -5.83
N SER A 51 1.26 -15.73 -5.29
CA SER A 51 -0.09 -15.86 -4.73
C SER A 51 -1.13 -16.15 -5.82
N PHE A 52 -0.93 -15.59 -7.02
CA PHE A 52 -1.72 -15.87 -8.20
C PHE A 52 -1.64 -17.35 -8.58
N LYS A 53 -0.43 -17.93 -8.59
CA LYS A 53 -0.23 -19.37 -8.85
C LYS A 53 -0.79 -20.29 -7.76
N GLN A 54 -0.85 -19.81 -6.52
CA GLN A 54 -1.32 -20.58 -5.38
C GLN A 54 -2.82 -20.40 -5.11
N ASN A 55 -3.53 -19.63 -5.94
CA ASN A 55 -4.97 -19.36 -5.80
C ASN A 55 -5.36 -18.78 -4.42
N ARG A 56 -4.43 -18.03 -3.80
CA ARG A 56 -4.61 -17.41 -2.48
C ARG A 56 -5.06 -15.97 -2.62
N ARG A 57 -6.37 -15.77 -2.68
CA ARG A 57 -7.02 -14.46 -2.91
C ARG A 57 -6.71 -13.42 -1.83
N ASP A 58 -6.67 -13.86 -0.57
CA ASP A 58 -6.33 -13.04 0.59
C ASP A 58 -4.94 -12.39 0.45
N LEU A 59 -3.96 -13.21 0.08
CA LEU A 59 -2.59 -12.75 -0.13
C LEU A 59 -2.43 -11.99 -1.44
N LEU A 60 -3.14 -12.39 -2.49
CA LEU A 60 -3.11 -11.69 -3.77
C LEU A 60 -3.55 -10.24 -3.60
N PHE A 61 -4.64 -10.01 -2.87
CA PHE A 61 -5.11 -8.66 -2.55
C PHE A 61 -4.05 -7.88 -1.76
N LEU A 62 -3.55 -8.45 -0.66
CA LEU A 62 -2.55 -7.79 0.19
C LEU A 62 -1.28 -7.40 -0.58
N PHE A 63 -0.72 -8.31 -1.38
CA PHE A 63 0.51 -8.04 -2.13
C PHE A 63 0.29 -7.08 -3.30
N THR A 64 -0.91 -7.05 -3.88
CA THR A 64 -1.27 -6.04 -4.88
C THR A 64 -1.34 -4.66 -4.24
N VAL A 65 -1.94 -4.54 -3.06
CA VAL A 65 -1.93 -3.30 -2.28
C VAL A 65 -0.51 -2.88 -1.95
N MET A 66 0.34 -3.79 -1.46
CA MET A 66 1.76 -3.49 -1.18
C MET A 66 2.49 -2.98 -2.43
N PHE A 67 2.29 -3.63 -3.58
CA PHE A 67 2.88 -3.23 -4.85
C PHE A 67 2.47 -1.80 -5.25
N LEU A 68 1.17 -1.51 -5.21
CA LEU A 68 0.63 -0.19 -5.60
C LEU A 68 1.03 0.92 -4.60
N VAL A 69 1.10 0.62 -3.30
CA VAL A 69 1.66 1.54 -2.28
C VAL A 69 3.15 1.81 -2.56
N GLY A 70 3.90 0.79 -2.97
CA GLY A 70 5.30 0.96 -3.37
C GLY A 70 5.47 1.91 -4.56
N ILE A 71 4.59 1.81 -5.56
CA ILE A 71 4.53 2.76 -6.68
C ILE A 71 4.24 4.16 -6.16
N PHE A 72 3.23 4.32 -5.29
CA PHE A 72 2.88 5.62 -4.71
C PHE A 72 4.06 6.28 -3.98
N PHE A 73 4.80 5.55 -3.13
CA PHE A 73 5.97 6.08 -2.43
C PHE A 73 7.11 6.47 -3.37
N THR A 74 7.34 5.66 -4.41
CA THR A 74 8.34 5.97 -5.44
C THR A 74 7.98 7.26 -6.17
N THR A 75 6.75 7.38 -6.65
CA THR A 75 6.25 8.59 -7.34
C THR A 75 6.34 9.82 -6.43
N LYS A 76 5.95 9.71 -5.17
CA LYS A 76 6.03 10.82 -4.21
C LYS A 76 7.47 11.33 -4.00
N SER A 77 8.48 10.49 -4.13
CA SER A 77 9.86 10.91 -3.95
C SER A 77 10.47 11.58 -5.20
N TYR A 78 10.01 11.23 -6.40
CA TYR A 78 10.49 11.88 -7.63
C TYR A 78 9.75 13.16 -7.99
N PHE A 79 8.49 13.29 -7.57
CA PHE A 79 7.64 14.43 -7.94
C PHE A 79 7.31 15.30 -6.72
N VAL A 80 7.45 16.62 -6.88
CA VAL A 80 7.03 17.59 -5.85
C VAL A 80 5.51 17.70 -5.85
N ILE A 81 4.87 16.96 -4.95
CA ILE A 81 3.43 16.96 -4.79
C ILE A 81 3.01 18.11 -3.86
N ARG A 82 2.43 19.18 -4.43
CA ARG A 82 2.03 20.40 -3.69
C ARG A 82 0.99 20.16 -2.60
N GLU A 83 0.04 19.25 -2.81
CA GLU A 83 -1.06 18.96 -1.87
C GLU A 83 -1.08 17.48 -1.49
N THR A 84 -0.19 17.13 -0.55
CA THR A 84 0.07 15.72 -0.22
C THR A 84 -1.13 15.00 0.39
N ARG A 85 -2.04 15.68 1.10
CA ARG A 85 -3.16 15.04 1.83
C ARG A 85 -4.31 14.63 0.91
N GLU A 86 -4.76 15.50 0.03
CA GLU A 86 -5.86 15.20 -0.90
C GLU A 86 -5.51 14.06 -1.88
N ILE A 87 -4.23 13.97 -2.25
CA ILE A 87 -3.71 12.92 -3.11
C ILE A 87 -3.68 11.57 -2.39
N VAL A 88 -3.57 11.53 -1.06
CA VAL A 88 -3.62 10.27 -0.31
C VAL A 88 -4.99 9.61 -0.44
N PHE A 89 -6.08 10.37 -0.31
CA PHE A 89 -7.43 9.82 -0.46
C PHE A 89 -7.64 9.25 -1.88
N THR A 90 -7.29 10.03 -2.89
CA THR A 90 -7.33 9.58 -4.29
C THR A 90 -6.51 8.31 -4.48
N SER A 91 -5.29 8.27 -3.93
CA SER A 91 -4.40 7.10 -4.04
C SER A 91 -4.98 5.87 -3.38
N ILE A 92 -5.64 5.99 -2.22
CA ILE A 92 -6.31 4.86 -1.55
C ILE A 92 -7.40 4.28 -2.45
N LEU A 93 -8.20 5.11 -3.12
CA LEU A 93 -9.23 4.66 -4.05
C LEU A 93 -8.61 3.95 -5.27
N PHE A 94 -7.56 4.51 -5.87
CA PHE A 94 -6.86 3.87 -6.98
C PHE A 94 -6.20 2.55 -6.59
N ILE A 95 -5.55 2.50 -5.42
CA ILE A 95 -4.92 1.29 -4.88
C ILE A 95 -5.97 0.21 -4.64
N SER A 96 -7.09 0.57 -3.99
CA SER A 96 -8.19 -0.36 -3.71
C SER A 96 -8.81 -0.86 -5.01
N GLY A 97 -9.08 0.03 -5.97
CA GLY A 97 -9.61 -0.30 -7.28
C GLY A 97 -8.70 -1.27 -8.04
N GLY A 98 -7.40 -1.00 -8.08
CA GLY A 98 -6.41 -1.88 -8.69
C GLY A 98 -6.32 -3.27 -8.02
N ALA A 99 -6.41 -3.32 -6.68
CA ALA A 99 -6.41 -4.58 -5.95
C ALA A 99 -7.66 -5.45 -6.25
N PHE A 100 -8.84 -4.83 -6.36
CA PHE A 100 -10.07 -5.54 -6.77
C PHE A 100 -10.02 -6.00 -8.23
N LEU A 101 -9.45 -5.20 -9.14
CA LEU A 101 -9.23 -5.64 -10.52
C LEU A 101 -8.29 -6.85 -10.58
N MET A 102 -7.25 -6.90 -9.75
CA MET A 102 -6.37 -8.08 -9.69
C MET A 102 -7.09 -9.33 -9.19
N LEU A 103 -8.01 -9.19 -8.22
CA LEU A 103 -8.88 -10.30 -7.79
C LEU A 103 -9.83 -10.76 -8.91
N PHE A 104 -10.35 -9.85 -9.71
CA PHE A 104 -11.15 -10.20 -10.88
C PHE A 104 -10.33 -10.95 -11.95
N ILE A 105 -9.08 -10.55 -12.18
CA ILE A 105 -8.18 -11.24 -13.12
C ILE A 105 -7.89 -12.68 -12.64
N GLU A 106 -7.75 -12.90 -11.34
CA GLU A 106 -7.61 -14.25 -10.78
C GLU A 106 -8.87 -15.09 -10.94
N ASN A 107 -10.05 -14.49 -10.76
CA ASN A 107 -11.32 -15.18 -10.94
C ASN A 107 -12.32 -14.35 -11.74
N MET A 108 -12.25 -14.47 -13.07
CA MET A 108 -13.11 -13.74 -14.02
C MET A 108 -14.59 -14.10 -13.91
N LYS A 109 -14.96 -15.17 -13.18
CA LYS A 109 -16.37 -15.52 -12.95
C LYS A 109 -17.03 -14.54 -11.97
N GLU A 110 -16.27 -13.98 -11.04
CA GLU A 110 -16.78 -13.10 -9.98
C GLU A 110 -16.80 -11.64 -10.44
N LYS A 111 -17.83 -11.28 -11.21
CA LYS A 111 -18.00 -9.92 -11.75
C LYS A 111 -18.11 -8.85 -10.67
N PHE A 112 -18.45 -9.22 -9.44
CA PHE A 112 -18.48 -8.30 -8.30
C PHE A 112 -17.16 -7.54 -8.16
N PHE A 113 -16.02 -8.23 -8.25
CA PHE A 113 -14.70 -7.59 -8.15
C PHE A 113 -14.42 -6.60 -9.28
N LEU A 114 -14.90 -6.87 -10.49
CA LEU A 114 -14.78 -5.95 -11.62
C LEU A 114 -15.57 -4.66 -11.35
N TYR A 115 -16.84 -4.79 -10.95
CA TYR A 115 -17.69 -3.62 -10.70
C TYR A 115 -17.16 -2.78 -9.55
N THR A 116 -16.75 -3.41 -8.44
CA THR A 116 -16.14 -2.70 -7.30
C THR A 116 -14.83 -2.02 -7.70
N GLY A 117 -13.97 -2.70 -8.46
CA GLY A 117 -12.71 -2.14 -8.94
C GLY A 117 -12.91 -0.92 -9.84
N LEU A 118 -13.79 -1.03 -10.83
CA LEU A 118 -14.14 0.08 -11.73
C LEU A 118 -14.79 1.24 -10.98
N LEU A 119 -15.69 0.96 -10.03
CA LEU A 119 -16.33 1.97 -9.21
C LEU A 119 -15.28 2.75 -8.41
N PHE A 120 -14.34 2.08 -7.75
CA PHE A 120 -13.28 2.77 -7.01
C PHE A 120 -12.35 3.59 -7.90
N LEU A 121 -12.00 3.10 -9.09
CA LEU A 121 -11.21 3.88 -10.05
C LEU A 121 -11.98 5.12 -10.53
N LEU A 122 -13.28 4.98 -10.80
CA LEU A 122 -14.13 6.08 -11.26
C LEU A 122 -14.29 7.13 -10.16
N ILE A 123 -14.57 6.73 -8.91
CA ILE A 123 -14.62 7.65 -7.78
C ILE A 123 -13.24 8.29 -7.54
N GLY A 124 -12.15 7.52 -7.65
CA GLY A 124 -10.78 8.05 -7.55
C GLY A 124 -10.51 9.13 -8.61
N TYR A 125 -10.92 8.91 -9.85
CA TYR A 125 -10.82 9.90 -10.92
C TYR A 125 -11.70 11.13 -10.68
N LEU A 126 -12.96 10.95 -10.27
CA LEU A 126 -13.83 12.07 -9.89
C LEU A 126 -13.28 12.82 -8.67
N SER A 127 -12.48 12.15 -7.84
CA SER A 127 -11.87 12.76 -6.67
C SER A 127 -10.83 13.82 -7.00
N THR A 128 -10.12 13.68 -8.12
CA THR A 128 -9.08 14.64 -8.51
C THR A 128 -9.64 15.91 -9.13
N THR A 129 -10.89 15.88 -9.57
CA THR A 129 -11.56 16.96 -10.29
C THR A 129 -12.72 17.52 -9.46
N PHE A 130 -13.84 16.80 -9.43
CA PHE A 130 -15.09 17.28 -8.85
C PHE A 130 -15.08 17.29 -7.32
N LEU A 131 -14.58 16.24 -6.66
CA LEU A 131 -14.60 16.16 -5.18
C LEU A 131 -13.61 17.13 -4.53
N ARG A 132 -12.55 17.49 -5.25
CA ARG A 132 -11.59 18.51 -4.82
C ARG A 132 -12.24 19.89 -4.81
N ASP A 133 -12.87 20.27 -5.91
CA ASP A 133 -13.52 21.58 -6.04
C ASP A 133 -14.76 21.70 -5.12
N ALA A 134 -15.45 20.59 -4.86
CA ALA A 134 -16.57 20.52 -3.92
C ALA A 134 -16.13 20.46 -2.42
N GLY A 135 -14.82 20.40 -2.13
CA GLY A 135 -14.30 20.38 -0.76
C GLY A 135 -14.52 19.09 0.03
N ILE A 136 -14.93 18.00 -0.63
CA ILE A 136 -15.17 16.69 0.00
C ILE A 136 -13.84 16.06 0.46
N THR A 137 -12.74 16.35 -0.24
CA THR A 137 -11.37 16.00 0.18
C THR A 137 -11.02 16.54 1.57
N LYS A 138 -11.56 17.71 1.97
CA LYS A 138 -11.34 18.29 3.31
C LYS A 138 -11.98 17.46 4.43
N TYR A 139 -13.10 16.79 4.17
CA TYR A 139 -13.71 15.89 5.15
C TYR A 139 -12.88 14.62 5.34
N ALA A 140 -12.37 14.04 4.24
CA ALA A 140 -11.43 12.93 4.30
C ALA A 140 -10.14 13.33 5.04
N ASP A 141 -9.65 14.56 4.83
CA ASP A 141 -8.48 15.10 5.54
C ASP A 141 -8.74 15.28 7.04
N THR A 142 -9.95 15.66 7.42
CA THR A 142 -10.35 15.80 8.84
C THR A 142 -10.41 14.42 9.50
N LEU A 143 -11.00 13.42 8.83
CA LEU A 143 -11.00 12.02 9.29
C LEU A 143 -9.58 11.44 9.35
N GLY A 144 -8.73 11.77 8.38
CA GLY A 144 -7.31 11.38 8.37
C GLY A 144 -6.52 12.04 9.52
N GLY A 145 -6.85 13.28 9.87
CA GLY A 145 -6.32 13.97 11.05
C GLY A 145 -6.67 13.23 12.34
N LEU A 146 -7.96 12.90 12.51
CA LEU A 146 -8.41 12.11 13.65
C LEU A 146 -7.73 10.74 13.68
N ALA A 147 -7.62 10.04 12.54
CA ALA A 147 -6.94 8.75 12.47
C ALA A 147 -5.46 8.83 12.89
N LYS A 148 -4.78 9.94 12.61
CA LYS A 148 -3.40 10.17 13.04
C LYS A 148 -3.28 10.28 14.56
N ASP A 149 -4.25 10.93 15.20
CA ASP A 149 -4.29 11.12 16.65
C ASP A 149 -4.72 9.84 17.38
N PHE A 150 -5.58 9.02 16.77
CA PHE A 150 -6.09 7.78 17.36
C PHE A 150 -5.25 6.52 17.05
N TRP A 151 -4.39 6.54 16.03
CA TRP A 151 -3.50 5.42 15.68
C TRP A 151 -2.69 4.86 16.87
N PRO A 152 -2.09 5.68 17.75
CA PRO A 152 -1.35 5.18 18.91
C PRO A 152 -2.25 4.42 19.89
N VAL A 153 -3.48 4.91 20.09
CA VAL A 153 -4.46 4.28 20.98
C VAL A 153 -4.87 2.91 20.43
N VAL A 154 -5.15 2.83 19.14
CA VAL A 154 -5.46 1.57 18.46
C VAL A 154 -4.29 0.59 18.58
N LEU A 155 -3.04 1.05 18.38
CA LEU A 155 -1.86 0.21 18.57
C LEU A 155 -1.72 -0.33 20.00
N ILE A 156 -1.92 0.52 21.01
CA ILE A 156 -1.82 0.12 22.41
C ILE A 156 -2.86 -0.96 22.73
N ILE A 157 -4.12 -0.74 22.33
CA ILE A 157 -5.21 -1.70 22.55
C ILE A 157 -4.92 -3.01 21.83
N THR A 158 -4.52 -2.93 20.55
CA THR A 158 -4.23 -4.12 19.74
C THR A 158 -3.02 -4.89 20.31
N GLY A 159 -1.99 -4.17 20.75
CA GLY A 159 -0.81 -4.74 21.41
C GLY A 159 -1.16 -5.43 22.73
N LEU A 160 -2.03 -4.83 23.54
CA LEU A 160 -2.53 -5.43 24.78
C LEU A 160 -3.35 -6.69 24.52
N ILE A 161 -4.25 -6.66 23.54
CA ILE A 161 -5.04 -7.84 23.15
C ILE A 161 -4.12 -8.97 22.69
N LEU A 162 -3.12 -8.69 21.85
CA LEU A 162 -2.16 -9.70 21.39
C LEU A 162 -1.29 -10.24 22.52
N PHE A 163 -0.89 -9.40 23.48
CA PHE A 163 -0.12 -9.81 24.64
C PHE A 163 -0.93 -10.72 25.57
N LEU A 164 -2.20 -10.36 25.82
CA LEU A 164 -3.11 -11.12 26.68
C LEU A 164 -3.60 -12.43 26.03
N ASN A 165 -3.75 -12.44 24.71
CA ASN A 165 -4.22 -13.60 23.95
C ASN A 165 -3.08 -14.56 23.53
N ARG A 166 -1.85 -14.31 24.00
CA ARG A 166 -0.75 -15.25 23.83
C ARG A 166 -1.00 -16.45 24.74
N LYS A 167 -1.66 -17.48 24.19
CA LYS A 167 -1.71 -18.80 24.82
C LYS A 167 -0.28 -19.22 25.18
N LYS A 168 -0.05 -19.55 26.45
CA LYS A 168 1.15 -20.23 26.93
C LYS A 168 1.36 -21.53 26.16
#